data_AF-A0A8J7Q5F9-F1
#
_entry.id   AF-A0A8J7Q5F9-F1
#
_cell.length_a   1.000
_cell.length_b   1.000
_cell.length_c   1.000
_cell.angle_alpha   90.00
_cell.angle_beta   90.00
_cell.angle_gamma   90.00
#
_symmetry.space_group_name_H-M   'P 1'
#
loop_
_entity.id
_entity.type
_entity.pdbx_description
1 polymer ?
#
loop_
_entity_poly.entity_id
_entity_poly.type
_entity_poly.pdbx_seq_one_letter_code
_entity_poly.pdbx_strand_id
1 'polypeptide(L)' 'MTTDRPATSGFLAPRPGTREITPLDNEVVELNLLLPRWQAEALEEVAHGRGLTTGQMLRKLIGLTLRDPVPTRM' A
#
# COMPACT_ATOMS: atom_id res chain seq x y z
N MET A 1 -55.37 -2.66 -14.44
CA MET A 1 -54.25 -2.02 -15.15
C MET A 1 -53.42 -1.28 -14.11
N THR A 2 -52.35 -1.91 -13.64
CA THR A 2 -51.48 -1.36 -12.60
C THR A 2 -50.13 -1.10 -13.27
N THR A 3 -49.76 0.17 -13.36
CA THR A 3 -48.60 0.64 -14.14
C THR A 3 -47.30 0.30 -13.40
N ASP A 4 -46.41 -0.36 -14.15
CA ASP A 4 -45.00 -0.63 -13.87
C ASP A 4 -44.22 0.70 -13.75
N ARG A 5 -43.39 0.85 -12.71
CA ARG A 5 -42.40 1.93 -12.64
C ARG A 5 -41.09 1.36 -12.09
N PRO A 6 -40.04 1.17 -12.91
CA PRO A 6 -38.79 0.62 -12.44
C PRO A 6 -38.09 1.63 -11.53
N ALA A 7 -37.48 1.11 -10.46
CA ALA A 7 -36.62 1.84 -9.56
C ALA A 7 -35.58 2.61 -10.39
N THR A 8 -35.58 3.93 -10.24
CA THR A 8 -34.52 4.80 -10.75
C THR A 8 -33.25 4.40 -10.02
N SER A 9 -32.45 3.51 -10.61
CA SER A 9 -31.02 3.38 -10.33
C SER A 9 -30.38 4.72 -10.70
N GLY A 10 -30.44 5.64 -9.75
CA GLY A 10 -29.74 6.91 -9.83
C GLY A 10 -28.26 6.59 -9.85
N PHE A 11 -27.66 6.69 -11.02
CA PHE A 11 -26.22 6.84 -11.14
C PHE A 11 -25.86 8.14 -10.42
N LEU A 12 -25.41 8.03 -9.17
CA LEU A 12 -24.88 9.15 -8.41
C LEU A 12 -23.58 9.55 -9.10
N ALA A 13 -23.61 10.68 -9.81
CA ALA A 13 -22.41 11.25 -10.40
C ALA A 13 -21.36 11.49 -9.30
N PRO A 14 -20.06 11.22 -9.57
CA PRO A 14 -19.00 11.47 -8.61
C PRO A 14 -19.02 12.95 -8.23
N ARG A 15 -19.13 13.27 -6.95
CA ARG A 15 -19.11 14.66 -6.48
C ARG A 15 -17.69 15.21 -6.67
N PRO A 16 -17.48 16.25 -7.49
CA PRO A 16 -16.15 16.83 -7.66
C PRO A 16 -15.71 17.44 -6.33
N GLY A 17 -14.59 16.94 -5.78
CA GLY A 17 -14.02 17.42 -4.52
C GLY A 17 -14.09 16.43 -3.36
N THR A 18 -14.76 15.28 -3.52
CA THR A 18 -14.55 14.16 -2.61
C THR A 18 -13.31 13.44 -3.10
N ARG A 19 -12.16 13.62 -2.43
CA ARG A 19 -11.12 12.58 -2.45
C ARG A 19 -11.74 11.40 -1.73
N GLU A 20 -12.53 10.61 -2.47
CA GLU A 20 -12.78 9.23 -2.13
C GLU A 20 -11.42 8.56 -2.17
N ILE A 21 -10.67 8.64 -1.07
CA ILE A 21 -9.74 7.59 -0.71
C ILE A 21 -10.65 6.45 -0.24
N THR A 22 -11.40 5.88 -1.19
CA THR A 22 -11.96 4.57 -1.01
C THR A 22 -10.76 3.64 -0.74
N PRO A 23 -10.84 2.67 0.19
CA PRO A 23 -9.79 1.67 0.39
C PRO A 23 -9.63 0.68 -0.79
N LEU A 24 -9.98 1.10 -2.00
CA LEU A 24 -9.69 0.44 -3.27
C LEU A 24 -8.28 0.90 -3.66
N ASP A 25 -7.27 0.06 -3.84
CA ASP A 25 -7.29 -1.36 -4.14
C ASP A 25 -6.15 -2.05 -3.39
N ASN A 26 -6.18 -3.38 -3.35
CA ASN A 26 -4.99 -4.22 -3.11
C ASN A 26 -3.96 -4.03 -4.24
N GLU A 27 -3.64 -2.79 -4.61
CA GLU A 27 -2.69 -2.43 -5.64
C GLU A 27 -1.30 -2.60 -5.03
N VAL A 28 -0.79 -3.82 -5.16
CA VAL A 28 0.59 -4.14 -4.84
C VAL A 28 1.43 -3.59 -5.98
N VAL A 29 2.12 -2.48 -5.72
CA VAL A 29 3.12 -1.94 -6.64
C VAL A 29 4.43 -2.70 -6.46
N GLU A 30 5.10 -3.01 -7.56
CA GLU A 30 6.44 -3.58 -7.54
C GLU A 30 7.47 -2.49 -7.19
N LEU A 31 8.38 -2.80 -6.27
CA LEU A 31 9.48 -1.92 -5.89
C LEU A 31 10.80 -2.62 -6.16
N ASN A 32 11.55 -2.11 -7.13
CA ASN A 32 12.90 -2.56 -7.43
C ASN A 32 13.91 -1.75 -6.61
N LEU A 33 14.68 -2.43 -5.76
CA LEU A 33 15.73 -1.82 -4.94
C LEU A 33 17.10 -2.37 -5.32
N LEU A 34 18.05 -1.47 -5.54
CA LEU A 34 19.45 -1.82 -5.69
C LEU A 34 20.13 -1.71 -4.32
N LEU A 35 20.58 -2.86 -3.81
CA LEU A 35 21.30 -2.95 -2.55
C LEU A 35 22.71 -3.49 -2.80
N PRO A 36 23.72 -3.02 -2.04
CA PRO A 36 24.97 -3.74 -1.92
C PRO A 36 24.71 -5.20 -1.53
N ARG A 37 25.49 -6.13 -2.10
CA ARG A 37 25.30 -7.57 -1.88
C ARG A 37 25.21 -7.93 -0.39
N TRP A 38 26.15 -7.43 0.42
CA TRP A 38 26.18 -7.69 1.85
C TRP A 38 24.90 -7.25 2.57
N GLN A 39 24.26 -6.18 2.10
CA GLN A 39 23.05 -5.64 2.71
C GLN A 39 21.82 -6.49 2.37
N ALA A 40 21.75 -7.01 1.14
CA ALA A 40 20.71 -7.96 0.76
C ALA A 40 20.81 -9.26 1.56
N GLU A 41 22.02 -9.81 1.69
CA GLU A 41 22.29 -11.05 2.46
C GLU A 41 21.94 -10.85 3.95
N ALA A 42 22.39 -9.76 4.57
CA ALA A 42 22.08 -9.46 5.97
C ALA A 42 20.57 -9.25 6.20
N LEU A 43 19.87 -8.61 5.25
CA LEU A 43 18.42 -8.41 5.35
C LEU A 43 17.67 -9.74 5.28
N GLU A 44 18.08 -10.63 4.38
CA GLU A 44 17.51 -11.96 4.23
C GLU A 44 17.73 -12.82 5.47
N GLU A 45 18.95 -12.85 6.01
CA GLU A 45 19.28 -13.60 7.23
C GLU A 45 18.42 -13.17 8.42
N VAL A 46 18.30 -11.86 8.65
CA VAL A 46 17.48 -11.32 9.75
C VAL A 46 15.99 -11.56 9.52
N ALA A 47 15.53 -11.47 8.26
CA ALA A 47 14.14 -11.78 7.93
C ALA A 47 13.84 -13.26 8.22
N HIS A 48 14.69 -14.17 7.73
CA HIS A 48 14.56 -15.61 7.93
C HIS A 48 14.59 -15.99 9.42
N GLY A 49 15.54 -15.44 10.18
CA GLY A 49 15.63 -15.65 11.63
C GLY A 49 14.40 -15.19 12.43
N ARG A 50 13.55 -14.34 11.83
CA ARG A 50 12.27 -13.88 12.41
C ARG A 50 11.04 -14.55 11.78
N GLY A 51 11.22 -15.55 10.92
CA GLY A 51 10.14 -16.23 10.21
C GLY A 51 9.42 -15.33 9.19
N LEU A 52 10.13 -14.33 8.63
CA LEU A 52 9.62 -13.40 7.64
C LEU A 52 10.33 -13.60 6.30
N THR A 53 9.65 -13.25 5.20
CA THR A 53 10.34 -13.07 3.92
C THR A 53 11.06 -11.72 3.89
N THR A 54 12.11 -11.62 3.07
CA THR A 54 12.84 -10.36 2.83
C THR A 54 11.88 -9.21 2.47
N GLY A 55 10.87 -9.48 1.62
CA GLY A 55 9.85 -8.49 1.24
C GLY A 55 8.93 -8.09 2.40
N GLN A 56 8.56 -9.01 3.30
CA GLN A 56 7.79 -8.68 4.49
C GLN A 56 8.58 -7.81 5.47
N MET A 57 9.86 -8.13 5.67
CA MET A 57 10.77 -7.32 6.49
C MET A 57 10.93 -5.92 5.89
N LEU A 58 11.15 -5.83 4.58
CA LEU A 58 11.30 -4.55 3.88
C LEU A 58 10.07 -3.66 4.02
N ARG A 59 8.85 -4.21 3.87
CA ARG A 59 7.60 -3.46 4.11
C ARG A 59 7.49 -2.94 5.53
N LYS A 60 7.91 -3.72 6.54
CA LYS A 60 7.94 -3.27 7.94
C LYS A 60 8.93 -2.12 8.12
N LEU A 61 10.14 -2.24 7.57
CA LEU A 61 11.17 -1.20 7.67
C LEU A 61 10.72 0.11 7.00
N ILE A 62 10.21 0.03 5.76
CA ILE A 62 9.67 1.20 5.06
C ILE A 62 8.55 1.83 5.90
N GLY A 63 7.62 1.02 6.42
CA GLY A 63 6.54 1.51 7.27
C GLY A 63 7.02 2.21 8.54
N LEU A 64 8.10 1.74 9.17
CA LEU A 64 8.71 2.40 10.34
C LEU A 64 9.35 3.73 9.93
N THR A 65 10.16 3.74 8.87
CA THR A 65 10.85 4.95 8.39
C THR A 65 9.88 6.04 7.95
N LEU A 66 8.76 5.69 7.34
CA LEU A 66 7.76 6.66 6.88
C LEU A 66 6.91 7.22 8.04
N ARG A 67 6.79 6.51 9.16
CA ARG A 67 6.05 6.97 10.35
C ARG A 67 6.87 7.95 11.18
N ASP A 68 8.16 7.66 11.32
CA ASP A 68 9.12 8.53 11.99
C ASP A 68 10.16 8.99 10.97
N PRO A 69 9.82 9.95 10.08
CA PRO A 69 10.80 10.53 9.17
C PRO A 69 11.87 11.19 10.03
N VAL A 70 13.02 10.53 10.17
CA VAL A 70 14.21 11.16 10.75
C VAL A 70 14.41 12.45 9.96
N PRO A 71 14.36 13.64 10.60
CA PRO A 71 14.58 14.87 9.88
C PRO A 71 16.01 14.82 9.35
N THR A 72 16.13 14.72 8.03
CA THR A 72 17.41 14.84 7.33
C THR A 72 18.00 16.18 7.72
N ARG A 73 19.01 16.19 8.60
CA ARG A 73 19.87 17.36 8.80
C ARG A 73 20.64 17.56 7.50
N MET A 74 20.19 18.52 6.69
CA MET A 74 21.01 19.15 5.67
C MET A 74 22.07 20.03 6.33
#